data_AF-A0A6G3X3U5-F1
#
_entry.id   AF-A0A6G3X3U5-F1
#
_cell.length_a   1.000
_cell.length_b   1.000
_cell.length_c   1.000
_cell.angle_alpha   90.00
_cell.angle_beta   90.00
_cell.angle_gamma   90.00
#
_symmetry.space_group_name_H-M   'P 1'
#
loop_
_entity.id
_entity.type
_entity.pdbx_description
1 polymer ?
#
loop_
_entity_poly.entity_id
_entity_poly.type
_entity_poly.pdbx_seq_one_letter_code
_entity_poly.pdbx_strand_id
1 'polypeptide(L)' 'MKSAHTPKQDRSRATRQRLLEAAVACLAEHGWAGSTVSVVAERAGVSRGAAQHHFPTRE' A
#
# COMPACT_ATOMS: atom_id res chain seq x y z
N MET A 1 6.06 -20.52 22.71
CA MET A 1 4.68 -20.01 22.92
C MET A 1 4.35 -19.09 21.75
N LYS A 2 3.52 -19.54 20.80
CA LYS A 2 3.13 -18.77 19.61
C LYS A 2 1.62 -18.53 19.69
N SER A 3 1.21 -17.30 19.96
CA SER A 3 -0.19 -16.86 19.94
C SER A 3 -0.18 -15.35 19.70
N ALA A 4 -0.85 -14.74 18.73
CA ALA A 4 -1.82 -15.21 17.76
C ALA A 4 -1.64 -14.34 16.51
N HIS A 5 -1.52 -14.94 15.33
CA HIS A 5 -1.63 -14.19 14.09
C HIS A 5 -3.12 -13.92 13.85
N THR A 6 -3.65 -12.82 14.39
CA THR A 6 -5.06 -12.48 14.21
C THR A 6 -5.28 -12.18 12.71
N PRO A 7 -6.28 -12.76 12.02
CA PRO A 7 -6.48 -12.61 10.57
C PRO A 7 -6.52 -11.16 10.05
N LYS A 8 -6.82 -10.21 10.93
CA LYS A 8 -6.80 -8.77 10.65
C LYS A 8 -5.39 -8.20 10.52
N GLN A 9 -4.42 -8.67 11.32
CA GLN A 9 -3.01 -8.25 11.20
C GLN A 9 -2.37 -8.77 9.91
N ASP A 10 -2.71 -9.98 9.48
CA ASP A 10 -2.09 -10.58 8.27
C ASP A 10 -2.57 -9.85 7.03
N ARG A 11 -3.88 -9.59 6.95
CA ARG A 11 -4.45 -8.75 5.89
C ARG A 11 -3.86 -7.35 5.88
N SER A 12 -3.68 -6.74 7.05
CA SER A 12 -3.05 -5.41 7.18
C SER A 12 -1.61 -5.41 6.66
N ARG A 13 -0.81 -6.42 7.02
CA ARG A 13 0.57 -6.58 6.52
C ARG A 13 0.61 -6.83 5.01
N ALA A 14 -0.25 -7.72 4.51
CA ALA A 14 -0.34 -8.04 3.09
C ALA A 14 -0.77 -6.82 2.25
N THR A 15 -1.71 -6.02 2.73
CA THR A 15 -2.09 -4.76 2.08
C THR A 15 -0.94 -3.76 2.08
N ARG A 16 -0.25 -3.58 3.21
CA ARG A 16 0.91 -2.69 3.30
C ARG A 16 2.02 -3.11 2.33
N GLN A 17 2.28 -4.41 2.20
CA GLN A 17 3.28 -4.93 1.26
C GLN A 17 2.92 -4.60 -0.19
N ARG A 18 1.67 -4.86 -0.61
CA ARG A 18 1.18 -4.53 -1.96
C ARG A 18 1.29 -3.04 -2.28
N LEU A 19 1.00 -2.17 -1.30
CA LEU A 19 1.15 -0.72 -1.46
C LEU A 19 2.61 -0.30 -1.68
N LEU A 20 3.56 -0.91 -0.98
CA LEU A 20 4.99 -0.60 -1.14
C LEU A 20 5.52 -1.07 -2.50
N GLU A 21 5.17 -2.29 -2.91
CA GLU A 21 5.55 -2.82 -4.23
C GLU A 21 4.97 -1.97 -5.37
N ALA A 22 3.70 -1.60 -5.26
CA ALA A 22 3.05 -0.71 -6.22
C ALA A 22 3.71 0.68 -6.24
N ALA A 23 4.07 1.24 -5.09
CA ALA A 23 4.73 2.55 -5.00
C ALA A 23 6.09 2.52 -5.69
N VAL A 24 6.91 1.50 -5.44
CA VAL A 24 8.21 1.32 -6.10
C VAL A 24 8.05 1.22 -7.61
N ALA A 25 7.09 0.43 -8.09
CA ALA A 25 6.84 0.30 -9.53
C ALA A 25 6.36 1.62 -10.16
N CYS A 26 5.46 2.35 -9.49
CA CYS A 26 5.01 3.65 -9.98
C CYS A 26 6.15 4.67 -10.03
N LEU A 27 7.02 4.68 -9.03
CA LEU A 27 8.18 5.57 -8.99
C LEU A 27 9.15 5.26 -10.13
N ALA A 28 9.38 3.98 -10.42
CA ALA A 28 10.22 3.55 -11.53
C ALA A 28 9.64 3.90 -12.91
N GLU A 29 8.32 3.78 -13.09
CA GLU A 29 7.67 3.95 -14.40
C GLU A 29 7.24 5.40 -14.68
N HIS A 30 6.89 6.17 -13.66
CA HIS A 30 6.25 7.48 -13.80
C HIS A 30 6.97 8.59 -13.03
N GLY A 31 8.02 8.25 -12.28
CA GLY A 31 8.69 9.19 -11.37
C GLY A 31 7.79 9.67 -10.23
N TRP A 32 8.30 10.63 -9.45
CA TRP A 32 7.60 11.16 -8.27
C TRP A 32 6.26 11.81 -8.61
N ALA A 33 6.21 12.62 -9.67
CA ALA A 33 5.02 13.36 -10.05
C ALA A 33 3.84 12.44 -10.45
N GLY A 34 4.12 11.35 -11.16
CA GLY A 34 3.11 10.38 -11.57
C GLY A 34 2.72 9.36 -10.49
N SER A 35 3.50 9.24 -9.42
CA SER A 35 3.28 8.28 -8.31
C SER A 35 2.31 8.82 -7.26
N THR A 36 1.11 9.22 -7.66
CA THR A 36 0.09 9.70 -6.72
C THR A 36 -0.48 8.55 -5.88
N VAL A 37 -1.02 8.86 -4.69
CA VAL A 37 -1.66 7.85 -3.81
C VAL A 37 -2.76 7.08 -4.54
N SER A 38 -3.51 7.74 -5.43
CA SER A 38 -4.53 7.08 -6.25
C SER A 38 -3.91 6.06 -7.20
N VAL A 39 -2.85 6.41 -7.92
CA VAL A 39 -2.17 5.50 -8.87
C VAL A 39 -1.59 4.30 -8.14
N VAL A 40 -0.96 4.52 -6.99
CA VAL A 40 -0.41 3.43 -6.15
C VAL A 40 -1.54 2.53 -5.62
N ALA A 41 -2.64 3.10 -5.13
CA ALA A 41 -3.77 2.34 -4.59
C ALA A 41 -4.44 1.46 -5.65
N GLU A 42 -4.70 2.02 -6.83
CA GLU A 42 -5.25 1.29 -7.99
C GLU A 42 -4.34 0.11 -8.36
N ARG A 43 -3.02 0.35 -8.49
CA ARG A 43 -2.05 -0.70 -8.81
C ARG A 43 -1.93 -1.77 -7.74
N ALA A 44 -2.01 -1.40 -6.46
CA ALA A 44 -1.98 -2.33 -5.33
C ALA A 44 -3.29 -3.14 -5.18
N GLY A 45 -4.32 -2.83 -5.98
CA GLY A 45 -5.64 -3.46 -5.90
C GLY A 45 -6.34 -3.17 -4.58
N VAL A 46 -6.21 -1.94 -4.06
CA VAL A 46 -6.85 -1.51 -2.82
C VAL A 46 -7.52 -0.15 -2.99
N SER A 47 -8.51 0.14 -2.14
CA SER A 47 -9.16 1.45 -2.18
C SER A 47 -8.20 2.55 -1.72
N ARG A 48 -8.40 3.76 -2.25
CA ARG A 48 -7.64 4.94 -1.81
C ARG A 48 -7.76 5.20 -0.31
N GLY A 49 -8.94 4.97 0.28
CA GLY A 49 -9.15 5.10 1.72
C GLY A 49 -8.37 4.07 2.54
N ALA A 50 -8.26 2.83 2.06
CA ALA A 50 -7.41 1.83 2.68
C ALA A 50 -5.92 2.20 2.57
N ALA A 51 -5.48 2.71 1.41
CA ALA A 51 -4.13 3.22 1.23
C ALA A 51 -3.82 4.36 2.22
N GLN A 52 -4.71 5.34 2.35
CA GLN A 52 -4.58 6.45 3.30
C GLN A 52 -4.60 6.01 4.77
N HIS A 53 -5.32 4.95 5.10
CA HIS A 53 -5.29 4.37 6.44
C HIS A 53 -3.91 3.78 6.79
N HIS A 54 -3.21 3.22 5.81
CA HIS A 54 -1.85 2.68 6.00
C HIS A 54 -0.77 3.76 5.90
N PHE A 55 -0.95 4.72 5.00
CA PHE A 55 -0.02 5.80 4.70
C PHE A 55 -0.81 7.10 4.53
N PRO A 56 -0.90 7.94 5.58
CA PRO A 56 -1.74 9.13 5.56
C PRO A 56 -1.25 10.19 4.57
N THR A 57 0.04 10.17 4.26
CA THR A 57 0.73 11.10 3.35
C THR A 57 1.40 10.32 2.23
N ARG A 58 1.67 11.02 1.12
CA ARG A 58 2.46 10.50 0.00
C ARG A 58 3.97 10.57 0.30
N GLU A 59 4.36 11.57 1.08
CA GLU A 59 5.72 11.78 1.63
C GLU A 59 5.89 10.96 2.92
#